data_AF-A0A6C0IHG6-F1
#
_entry.id   AF-A0A6C0IHG6-F1
#
_cell.length_a   1.000
_cell.length_b   1.000
_cell.length_c   1.000
_cell.angle_alpha   90.00
_cell.angle_beta   90.00
_cell.angle_gamma   90.00
#
_symmetry.space_group_name_H-M   'P 1'
#
loop_
_entity.id
_entity.type
_entity.pdbx_description
1 polymer ?
#
loop_
_entity_poly.entity_id
_entity_poly.type
_entity_poly.pdbx_seq_one_letter_code
_entity_poly.pdbx_strand_id
1 'polypeptide(L)'
;MKNELMNLFIFLGFCCLVYIIFRNLNFKEGMTDDSGVDTQNTGTGIAGNAATYAANIKAKTIKLQDTLLIGKYRSDYETVILNLDDLINNLMLQTALSINKDSPGETLLKLSQMGQAKTALNSVMKFIDNSS
;
A
#
# COMPACT_ATOMS: atom_id res chain seq x y z
N MET A 1 -4.10 69.27 -2.36
CA MET A 1 -2.88 68.46 -2.13
C MET A 1 -2.81 67.79 -0.75
N LYS A 2 -3.01 68.46 0.40
CA LYS A 2 -2.91 67.80 1.73
C LYS A 2 -4.01 66.75 1.99
N ASN A 3 -5.25 67.04 1.60
CA ASN A 3 -6.39 66.16 1.87
C ASN A 3 -6.38 64.89 0.99
N GLU A 4 -5.91 64.99 -0.25
CA GLU A 4 -5.75 63.85 -1.15
C GLU A 4 -4.62 62.93 -0.69
N LEU A 5 -3.52 63.50 -0.21
CA LEU A 5 -2.41 62.74 0.38
C LEU A 5 -2.87 61.98 1.64
N MET A 6 -3.71 62.62 2.47
CA MET A 6 -4.27 62.00 3.69
C MET A 6 -5.22 60.85 3.36
N ASN A 7 -6.09 61.01 2.35
CA ASN A 7 -6.98 59.92 1.91
C ASN A 7 -6.21 58.74 1.30
N LEU A 8 -5.09 59.01 0.59
CA LEU A 8 -4.22 57.97 0.08
C LEU A 8 -3.59 57.13 1.20
N PHE A 9 -3.10 57.76 2.28
CA PHE A 9 -2.54 57.05 3.43
C PHE A 9 -3.59 56.24 4.19
N ILE A 10 -4.82 56.76 4.33
CA ILE A 10 -5.92 56.02 4.96
C ILE A 10 -6.32 54.81 4.12
N PHE A 11 -6.39 54.96 2.79
CA PHE A 11 -6.69 53.86 1.88
C PHE A 11 -5.60 52.77 1.92
N LEU A 12 -4.32 53.18 1.91
CA LEU A 12 -3.20 52.25 2.00
C LEU A 12 -3.16 51.53 3.36
N GLY A 13 -3.44 52.25 4.44
CA GLY A 13 -3.58 51.67 5.79
C GLY A 13 -4.72 50.66 5.89
N PHE A 14 -5.87 50.98 5.30
CA PHE A 14 -7.02 50.06 5.24
C PHE A 14 -6.70 48.79 4.44
N CYS A 15 -6.04 48.91 3.28
CA CYS A 15 -5.58 47.76 2.51
C CYS A 15 -4.59 46.87 3.28
N CYS A 16 -3.65 47.47 4.03
CA CYS A 16 -2.74 46.72 4.88
C CYS A 16 -3.46 45.97 6.01
N LEU A 17 -4.49 46.60 6.60
CA LEU A 17 -5.28 46.01 7.69
C LEU A 17 -6.11 44.82 7.19
N VAL A 18 -6.76 44.95 6.03
CA VAL A 18 -7.45 43.84 5.35
C VAL A 18 -6.47 42.72 5.00
N TYR A 19 -5.27 43.04 4.50
CA TYR A 19 -4.25 42.04 4.16
C TYR A 19 -3.76 41.25 5.38
N ILE A 20 -3.55 41.91 6.53
CA ILE A 20 -3.15 41.23 7.77
C ILE A 20 -4.28 40.32 8.27
N ILE A 21 -5.54 40.76 8.20
CA ILE A 21 -6.69 39.92 8.56
C ILE A 21 -6.79 38.72 7.62
N PHE A 22 -6.72 38.91 6.30
CA PHE A 22 -6.74 37.80 5.33
C PHE A 22 -5.57 36.84 5.47
N ARG A 23 -4.39 37.32 5.88
CA ARG A 23 -3.21 36.47 6.10
C ARG A 23 -3.27 35.72 7.42
N ASN A 24 -3.94 36.27 8.43
CA ASN A 24 -4.10 35.63 9.74
C ASN A 24 -5.32 34.68 9.78
N LEU A 25 -6.32 34.93 8.94
CA LEU A 25 -7.32 33.95 8.55
C LEU A 25 -6.62 32.92 7.65
N ASN A 26 -6.18 31.79 8.21
CA ASN A 26 -5.70 30.64 7.46
C ASN A 26 -6.83 30.11 6.56
N PHE A 27 -7.09 30.76 5.43
CA PHE A 27 -7.91 30.24 4.35
C PHE A 27 -7.17 29.03 3.78
N LYS A 28 -7.44 27.89 4.41
CA LYS A 28 -7.10 26.55 3.94
C LYS A 28 -8.00 26.25 2.75
N GLU A 29 -7.80 26.96 1.64
CA GLU A 29 -8.33 26.54 0.35
C GLU A 29 -7.41 25.48 -0.22
N GLY A 30 -7.80 24.25 0.05
CA GLY A 30 -7.23 23.06 -0.54
C GLY A 30 -8.24 21.95 -0.32
N MET A 31 -9.23 21.89 -1.20
CA MET A 31 -9.97 20.71 -1.61
C MET A 31 -10.16 19.64 -0.52
N THR A 32 -11.36 19.58 0.04
CA THR A 32 -11.97 18.45 0.76
C THR A 32 -11.28 17.10 0.50
N ASP A 33 -10.50 16.65 1.47
CA ASP A 33 -10.44 15.24 1.84
C ASP A 33 -10.85 15.18 3.31
N ASP A 34 -12.16 15.08 3.53
CA ASP A 34 -12.76 14.86 4.84
C ASP A 34 -12.61 13.39 5.26
N SER A 35 -11.40 12.86 5.14
CA SER A 35 -10.98 11.58 5.73
C SER A 35 -9.99 11.78 6.89
N GLY A 36 -9.91 13.01 7.40
CA GLY A 36 -9.33 13.30 8.71
C GLY A 36 -10.38 13.17 9.79
N VAL A 37 -10.77 11.94 10.13
CA VAL A 37 -11.44 11.68 11.41
C VAL A 37 -10.45 12.06 12.51
N ASP A 38 -10.53 13.31 12.95
CA ASP A 38 -10.07 13.74 14.26
C ASP A 38 -10.99 13.09 15.30
N THR A 39 -10.79 11.79 15.50
CA THR A 39 -11.28 11.12 16.70
C THR A 39 -10.49 11.71 17.85
N GLN A 40 -11.08 12.77 18.42
CA GLN A 40 -11.14 13.01 19.85
C GLN A 40 -10.53 11.85 20.61
N ASN A 41 -9.34 12.11 21.14
CA ASN A 41 -8.57 11.22 22.00
C ASN A 41 -9.38 10.94 23.28
N THR A 42 -10.34 10.03 23.20
CA THR A 42 -11.11 9.52 24.34
C THR A 42 -10.78 8.04 24.54
N GLY A 43 -9.55 7.81 24.99
CA GLY A 43 -9.12 6.56 25.63
C GLY A 43 -9.05 5.35 24.70
N THR A 44 -8.05 5.28 23.83
CA THR A 44 -7.74 4.05 23.10
C THR A 44 -6.53 3.36 23.72
N GLY A 45 -6.76 2.29 24.48
CA GLY A 45 -5.73 1.28 24.67
C GLY A 45 -5.28 0.73 23.30
N ILE A 46 -4.16 0.01 23.25
CA ILE A 46 -3.57 -0.55 22.02
C ILE A 46 -4.59 -1.32 21.15
N ALA A 47 -5.66 -1.86 21.74
CA ALA A 47 -6.76 -2.53 21.05
C ALA A 47 -7.78 -1.59 20.36
N GLY A 48 -7.91 -0.32 20.78
CA GLY A 48 -8.90 0.63 20.26
C GLY A 48 -8.69 1.01 18.79
N ASN A 49 -7.45 0.89 18.29
CA ASN A 49 -7.11 1.15 16.89
C ASN A 49 -7.13 -0.12 16.01
N ALA A 50 -7.39 -1.31 16.59
CA ALA A 50 -7.34 -2.58 15.85
C ALA A 50 -8.45 -2.69 14.79
N ALA A 51 -9.64 -2.17 15.08
CA ALA A 51 -10.76 -2.14 14.13
C ALA A 51 -10.43 -1.27 12.90
N THR A 52 -9.86 -0.08 13.12
CA THR A 52 -9.41 0.82 12.06
C THR A 52 -8.29 0.21 11.23
N TYR A 53 -7.32 -0.47 11.88
CA TYR A 53 -6.25 -1.16 11.18
C TYR A 53 -6.77 -2.32 10.31
N ALA A 54 -7.71 -3.12 10.82
CA ALA A 54 -8.36 -4.19 10.06
C ALA A 54 -9.14 -3.65 8.86
N ALA A 55 -9.85 -2.52 9.02
CA ALA A 55 -10.54 -1.84 7.93
C ALA A 55 -9.55 -1.38 6.83
N ASN A 56 -8.40 -0.82 7.23
CA ASN A 56 -7.35 -0.43 6.29
C ASN A 56 -6.74 -1.61 5.53
N ILE A 57 -6.52 -2.75 6.20
CA ILE A 57 -6.08 -3.98 5.53
C ILE A 57 -7.14 -4.43 4.51
N LYS A 58 -8.42 -4.49 4.92
CA LYS A 58 -9.51 -4.90 4.03
C LYS A 58 -9.62 -3.99 2.81
N ALA A 59 -9.50 -2.68 2.98
CA ALA A 59 -9.52 -1.73 1.88
C ALA A 59 -8.36 -1.97 0.89
N LYS A 60 -7.15 -2.25 1.39
CA LYS A 60 -6.00 -2.62 0.55
C LYS A 60 -6.22 -3.95 -0.17
N THR A 61 -6.81 -4.94 0.49
CA THR A 61 -7.13 -6.23 -0.12
C THR A 61 -8.12 -6.07 -1.27
N ILE A 62 -9.21 -5.33 -1.09
CA ILE A 62 -10.20 -5.07 -2.15
C ILE A 62 -9.53 -4.34 -3.32
N LYS A 63 -8.75 -3.29 -3.04
CA LYS A 63 -8.01 -2.56 -4.08
C LYS A 63 -7.07 -3.48 -4.86
N LEU A 64 -6.38 -4.40 -4.20
CA LEU A 64 -5.51 -5.38 -4.85
C LEU A 64 -6.31 -6.37 -5.70
N GLN A 65 -7.44 -6.88 -5.20
CA GLN A 65 -8.33 -7.77 -5.95
C GLN A 65 -8.85 -7.08 -7.23
N ASP A 66 -9.30 -5.84 -7.12
CA ASP A 66 -9.77 -5.03 -8.24
C ASP A 66 -8.66 -4.74 -9.26
N THR A 67 -7.44 -4.50 -8.78
CA THR A 67 -6.28 -4.21 -9.65
C THR A 67 -5.80 -5.46 -10.39
N LEU A 68 -5.78 -6.61 -9.70
CA LEU A 68 -5.33 -7.87 -10.27
C LEU A 68 -6.35 -8.48 -11.23
N LEU A 69 -7.63 -8.07 -11.15
CA LEU A 69 -8.68 -8.57 -12.05
C LEU A 69 -8.69 -10.11 -12.11
N ILE A 70 -8.55 -10.77 -10.95
CA ILE A 70 -8.30 -12.21 -10.83
C ILE A 70 -9.36 -13.02 -11.58
N GLY A 71 -10.64 -12.65 -11.47
CA GLY A 71 -11.71 -13.34 -12.19
C GLY A 71 -11.58 -13.30 -13.72
N LYS A 72 -10.98 -12.23 -14.28
CA LYS A 72 -10.77 -12.09 -15.73
C LYS A 72 -9.54 -12.84 -16.23
N TYR A 73 -8.45 -12.79 -15.47
CA TYR A 73 -7.15 -13.36 -15.86
C TYR A 73 -6.83 -14.68 -15.15
N ARG A 74 -7.83 -15.35 -14.56
CA ARG A 74 -7.69 -16.60 -13.80
C ARG A 74 -6.87 -17.65 -14.54
N SER A 75 -7.29 -17.99 -15.77
CA SER A 75 -6.63 -19.00 -16.60
C SER A 75 -5.18 -18.64 -16.92
N ASP A 76 -4.88 -17.36 -17.14
CA ASP A 76 -3.53 -16.89 -17.42
C ASP A 76 -2.65 -17.01 -16.16
N TYR A 77 -3.19 -16.64 -15.00
CA TYR A 77 -2.48 -16.76 -13.71
C TYR A 77 -2.23 -18.21 -13.31
N GLU A 78 -3.19 -19.10 -13.49
CA GLU A 78 -3.00 -20.56 -13.31
C GLU A 78 -1.87 -21.07 -14.19
N THR A 79 -1.87 -20.70 -15.48
CA THR A 79 -0.83 -21.09 -16.43
C THR A 79 0.54 -20.61 -15.98
N VAL A 80 0.66 -19.37 -15.52
CA VAL A 80 1.93 -18.82 -14.99
C VAL A 80 2.40 -19.61 -13.77
N ILE A 81 1.50 -19.93 -12.84
CA ILE A 81 1.87 -20.67 -11.61
C ILE A 81 2.28 -22.11 -11.93
N LEU A 82 1.58 -22.78 -12.85
CA LEU A 82 1.96 -24.12 -13.31
C LEU A 82 3.36 -24.12 -13.93
N ASN A 83 3.64 -23.17 -14.83
CA ASN A 83 4.96 -23.02 -15.44
C ASN A 83 6.05 -22.72 -14.40
N LEU A 84 5.73 -21.95 -13.34
CA LEU A 84 6.63 -21.72 -12.22
C LEU A 84 6.86 -22.98 -11.38
N ASP A 85 5.84 -23.79 -11.14
CA ASP A 85 6.00 -25.08 -10.44
C ASP A 85 6.94 -26.01 -11.22
N ASP A 86 6.73 -26.11 -12.53
CA ASP A 86 7.58 -26.90 -13.44
C ASP A 86 9.02 -26.39 -13.47
N LEU A 87 9.21 -25.07 -13.49
CA LEU A 87 10.54 -24.47 -13.38
C LEU A 87 11.21 -24.85 -12.06
N ILE A 88 10.50 -24.74 -10.94
CA ILE A 88 11.03 -25.11 -9.62
C ILE A 88 11.38 -26.61 -9.58
N ASN A 89 10.56 -27.48 -10.17
CA ASN A 89 10.87 -28.92 -10.26
C ASN A 89 12.20 -29.17 -10.98
N ASN A 90 12.42 -28.49 -12.11
CA ASN A 90 13.67 -28.58 -12.85
C ASN A 90 14.86 -28.02 -12.06
N LEU A 91 14.69 -26.88 -11.38
CA LEU A 91 15.73 -26.29 -10.54
C LEU A 91 16.07 -27.15 -9.32
N MET A 92 15.08 -27.80 -8.72
CA MET A 92 15.28 -28.76 -7.63
C MET A 92 16.08 -29.96 -8.13
N LEU A 93 15.73 -30.52 -9.29
CA LEU A 93 16.50 -31.62 -9.88
C LEU A 93 17.94 -31.19 -10.17
N GLN A 94 18.15 -30.04 -10.80
CA GLN A 94 19.49 -29.50 -11.07
C GLN A 94 20.28 -29.32 -9.77
N THR A 95 19.66 -28.78 -8.73
CA THR A 95 20.28 -28.55 -7.42
C THR A 95 20.66 -29.88 -6.76
N ALA A 96 19.78 -30.89 -6.79
CA ALA A 96 20.06 -32.22 -6.25
C ALA A 96 21.21 -32.92 -6.99
N LEU A 97 21.27 -32.79 -8.32
CA LEU A 97 22.34 -33.37 -9.13
C LEU A 97 23.68 -32.63 -8.98
N SER A 98 23.65 -31.36 -8.55
CA SER A 98 24.83 -30.51 -8.37
C SER A 98 25.39 -30.56 -6.94
N ILE A 99 24.91 -31.48 -6.10
CA ILE A 99 25.29 -31.53 -4.69
C ILE A 99 26.79 -31.84 -4.53
N ASN A 100 27.48 -30.98 -3.78
CA ASN A 100 28.84 -31.27 -3.33
C ASN A 100 28.76 -32.31 -2.20
N LYS A 101 29.33 -33.49 -2.43
CA LYS A 101 29.30 -34.60 -1.47
C LYS A 101 30.09 -34.29 -0.19
N ASP A 102 31.10 -33.43 -0.30
CA ASP A 102 31.98 -33.09 0.82
C ASP A 102 31.37 -31.99 1.70
N SER A 103 30.40 -31.22 1.18
CA SER A 103 29.65 -30.20 1.94
C SER A 103 28.23 -30.05 1.38
N PRO A 104 27.32 -30.99 1.68
CA PRO A 104 25.97 -31.00 1.11
C PRO A 104 25.01 -29.98 1.76
N GLY A 105 25.37 -29.43 2.92
CA GLY A 105 24.45 -28.67 3.78
C GLY A 105 23.76 -27.49 3.08
N GLU A 106 24.52 -26.68 2.33
CA GLU A 106 23.97 -25.52 1.61
C GLU A 106 22.98 -25.95 0.51
N THR A 107 23.32 -27.01 -0.23
CA THR A 107 22.48 -27.53 -1.31
C THR A 107 21.18 -28.13 -0.76
N LEU A 108 21.26 -28.86 0.36
CA LEU A 108 20.10 -29.42 1.04
C LEU A 108 19.18 -28.34 1.61
N LEU A 109 19.75 -27.26 2.17
CA LEU A 109 18.97 -26.11 2.63
C LEU A 109 18.24 -25.44 1.47
N LYS A 110 18.93 -25.22 0.34
CA LYS A 110 18.34 -24.66 -0.87
C LYS A 110 17.21 -25.53 -1.43
N LEU A 111 17.39 -26.85 -1.45
CA LEU A 111 16.33 -27.81 -1.80
C LEU A 111 15.11 -27.71 -0.89
N SER A 112 15.32 -27.58 0.43
CA SER A 112 14.22 -27.39 1.39
C SER A 112 13.45 -26.10 1.12
N GLN A 113 14.15 -25.00 0.86
CA GLN A 113 13.52 -23.71 0.52
C GLN A 113 12.71 -23.79 -0.77
N MET A 114 13.22 -24.48 -1.80
CA MET A 114 12.47 -24.73 -3.04
C MET A 114 11.21 -25.56 -2.80
N GLY A 115 11.28 -26.58 -1.93
CA GLY A 115 10.11 -27.36 -1.51
C GLY A 115 9.04 -26.48 -0.84
N GLN A 116 9.44 -25.56 0.04
CA GLN A 116 8.52 -24.60 0.67
C GLN A 116 7.93 -23.64 -0.37
N ALA A 117 8.72 -23.19 -1.35
CA ALA A 117 8.22 -22.37 -2.44
C ALA A 117 7.13 -23.07 -3.25
N LYS A 118 7.27 -24.38 -3.53
CA LYS A 118 6.19 -25.18 -4.15
C LYS A 118 4.90 -25.18 -3.32
N THR A 119 5.01 -25.36 -2.00
CA THR A 119 3.85 -25.31 -1.11
C THR A 119 3.17 -23.93 -1.12
N ALA A 120 3.97 -22.86 -1.18
CA ALA A 120 3.46 -21.51 -1.31
C ALA A 120 2.73 -21.31 -2.66
N LEU A 121 3.31 -21.76 -3.78
CA LEU A 121 2.66 -21.69 -5.09
C LEU A 121 1.34 -22.47 -5.13
N ASN A 122 1.26 -23.64 -4.50
CA ASN A 122 -0.01 -24.38 -4.40
C ASN A 122 -1.06 -23.60 -3.58
N SER A 123 -0.65 -22.89 -2.54
CA SER A 123 -1.55 -22.01 -1.78
C SER A 123 -2.05 -20.83 -2.63
N VAL A 124 -1.19 -20.25 -3.47
CA VAL A 124 -1.57 -19.18 -4.41
C VAL A 124 -2.54 -19.69 -5.47
N MET A 125 -2.32 -20.90 -6.00
CA MET A 125 -3.25 -21.54 -6.94
C MET A 125 -4.64 -21.73 -6.33
N LYS A 126 -4.71 -22.29 -5.11
CA LYS A 126 -5.99 -22.43 -4.37
C LYS A 126 -6.67 -21.09 -4.12
N PHE A 127 -5.90 -20.03 -3.85
CA PHE A 127 -6.46 -18.69 -3.70
C PHE A 127 -7.11 -18.20 -5.00
N ILE A 128 -6.46 -18.41 -6.14
CA ILE A 128 -7.00 -18.06 -7.46
C ILE A 128 -8.25 -18.88 -7.77
N ASP A 129 -8.25 -20.18 -7.49
CA ASP A 129 -9.42 -21.06 -7.66
C ASP A 129 -10.63 -20.59 -6.86
N ASN A 130 -10.40 -20.22 -5.59
CA ASN A 130 -11.44 -19.76 -4.67
C ASN A 130 -11.88 -18.31 -4.89
N SER A 131 -11.20 -17.55 -5.76
CA SER A 131 -11.52 -16.14 -6.04
C SER A 131 -12.58 -15.98 -7.15
N SER A 132 -13.23 -17.06 -7.56
CA SER A 132 -14.24 -17.15 -8.62
C SER A 132 -15.65 -17.31 -8.06
#